data_AF-A0A099KD19-F1
#
_entry.id   AF-A0A099KD19-F1
#
_cell.length_a   1.000
_cell.length_b   1.000
_cell.length_c   1.000
_cell.angle_alpha   90.00
_cell.angle_beta   90.00
_cell.angle_gamma   90.00
#
_symmetry.space_group_name_H-M   'P 1'
#
loop_
_entity.id
_entity.type
_entity.pdbx_description
1 polymer ?
#
loop_
_entity_poly.entity_id
_entity_poly.type
_entity_poly.pdbx_seq_one_letter_code
_entity_poly.pdbx_strand_id
1 'polypeptide(L)'
;MKKILFRSCEAADGRKFAFLTDQPEVEECFDNGYKVAYKDRDGSNNPELLAHWNKEFTVSSEAFTLLPDTDEIPSEVQSAFTNMVAGLIKGIDVLFCDYNLGVEGDLPMCNEVMELHKSTDFVLFSCADIVGDDPSVQPYMVSYAAPRYKTGAQVSMQHRIYCKTEAFAFCQSINAIVVQRKKDNLIGGHIRTDLDPYVAESVVDEGAAKQAIDRFVEMVKRLNGDIKTLAAPQAS
;
A
#
# COMPACT_ATOMS: atom_id res chain seq x y z
N MET A 1 2.04 20.65 5.90
CA MET A 1 2.44 20.23 4.54
C MET A 1 2.88 18.78 4.63
N LYS A 2 2.45 17.97 3.65
CA LYS A 2 2.63 16.53 3.60
C LYS A 2 3.72 16.15 2.59
N LYS A 3 4.24 14.92 2.68
CA LYS A 3 5.13 14.33 1.68
C LYS A 3 4.68 12.90 1.44
N ILE A 4 4.79 12.44 0.20
CA ILE A 4 4.57 11.02 -0.11
C ILE A 4 5.84 10.28 0.18
N LEU A 5 5.71 9.16 0.87
CA LEU A 5 6.75 8.20 1.15
C LEU A 5 6.38 6.91 0.42
N PHE A 6 7.34 6.39 -0.34
CA PHE A 6 7.31 5.03 -0.84
C PHE A 6 8.54 4.31 -0.32
N ARG A 7 8.33 3.16 0.31
CA ARG A 7 9.42 2.27 0.74
C ARG A 7 9.16 0.89 0.18
N SER A 8 10.21 0.27 -0.37
CA SER A 8 10.19 -1.14 -0.75
C SER A 8 11.20 -1.90 0.09
N CYS A 9 10.79 -3.07 0.60
CA CYS A 9 11.59 -3.94 1.44
C CYS A 9 11.54 -5.39 0.96
N GLU A 10 12.64 -6.11 1.11
CA GLU A 10 12.73 -7.56 0.90
C GLU A 10 12.83 -8.27 2.26
N ALA A 11 11.89 -9.16 2.55
CA ALA A 11 11.88 -9.99 3.76
C ALA A 11 12.90 -11.13 3.67
N ALA A 12 13.20 -11.75 4.83
CA ALA A 12 14.07 -12.92 4.94
C ALA A 12 13.69 -14.10 4.02
N ASP A 13 12.40 -14.28 3.70
CA ASP A 13 11.90 -15.32 2.79
C ASP A 13 11.85 -14.87 1.31
N GLY A 14 12.46 -13.73 0.99
CA GLY A 14 12.53 -13.13 -0.33
C GLY A 14 11.22 -12.47 -0.78
N ARG A 15 10.21 -12.33 0.08
CA ARG A 15 8.97 -11.59 -0.24
C ARG A 15 9.20 -10.10 -0.22
N LYS A 16 8.57 -9.40 -1.16
CA LYS A 16 8.74 -7.95 -1.35
C LYS A 16 7.54 -7.19 -0.79
N PHE A 17 7.74 -6.49 0.31
CA PHE A 17 6.73 -5.63 0.91
C PHE A 17 6.99 -4.18 0.47
N ALA A 18 5.94 -3.39 0.37
CA ALA A 18 6.08 -1.95 0.20
C ALA A 18 5.01 -1.20 0.98
N PHE A 19 5.27 0.07 1.28
CA PHE A 19 4.23 1.01 1.66
C PHE A 19 4.23 2.24 0.75
N LEU A 20 3.07 2.86 0.61
CA LEU A 20 2.84 4.14 -0.06
C LEU A 20 1.91 4.98 0.83
N THR A 21 2.40 6.12 1.32
CA THR A 21 1.67 6.94 2.31
C THR A 21 2.06 8.40 2.27
N ASP A 22 1.22 9.26 2.83
CA ASP A 22 1.62 10.63 3.20
C ASP A 22 1.76 10.85 4.72
N GLN A 23 1.69 9.77 5.50
CA GLN A 23 1.77 9.76 6.96
C GLN A 23 3.15 9.26 7.44
N PRO A 24 3.94 10.12 8.10
CA PRO A 24 5.30 9.76 8.54
C PRO A 24 5.34 8.63 9.58
N GLU A 25 4.31 8.48 10.41
CA GLU A 25 4.21 7.46 11.47
C GLU A 25 4.10 6.02 10.95
N VAL A 26 3.73 5.86 9.68
CA VAL A 26 3.54 4.55 9.04
C VAL A 26 4.85 3.77 8.96
N GLU A 27 5.98 4.46 8.79
CA GLU A 27 7.28 3.80 8.65
C GLU A 27 7.64 2.97 9.89
N GLU A 28 7.49 3.55 11.08
CA GLU A 28 7.74 2.85 12.34
C GLU A 28 6.73 1.71 12.56
N CYS A 29 5.45 1.93 12.25
CA CYS A 29 4.41 0.90 12.36
C CYS A 29 4.70 -0.29 11.44
N PHE A 30 5.16 -0.02 10.22
CA PHE A 30 5.51 -1.02 9.23
C PHE A 30 6.71 -1.87 9.66
N ASP A 31 7.80 -1.23 10.12
CA ASP A 31 9.00 -1.93 10.58
C ASP A 31 8.74 -2.76 11.85
N ASN A 32 7.97 -2.22 12.79
CA ASN A 32 7.60 -2.95 14.01
C ASN A 32 6.69 -4.14 13.70
N GLY A 33 5.74 -3.97 12.78
CA GLY A 33 4.89 -5.08 12.33
C GLY A 33 5.69 -6.19 11.66
N TYR A 34 6.71 -5.84 10.87
CA TYR A 34 7.63 -6.82 10.29
C TYR A 34 8.40 -7.59 11.36
N LYS A 35 9.04 -6.89 12.32
CA LYS A 35 9.79 -7.50 13.42
C LYS A 35 8.96 -8.53 14.18
N VAL A 36 7.72 -8.18 14.52
CA VAL A 36 6.80 -9.08 15.23
C VAL A 36 6.42 -10.28 14.36
N ALA A 37 6.08 -10.06 13.10
CA ALA A 37 5.65 -11.12 12.21
C ALA A 37 6.79 -12.07 11.80
N TYR A 38 8.04 -11.59 11.73
CA TYR A 38 9.19 -12.37 11.26
C TYR A 38 10.15 -12.81 12.37
N LYS A 39 9.85 -12.50 13.64
CA LYS A 39 10.66 -12.88 14.80
C LYS A 39 11.18 -14.33 14.78
N ASP A 40 10.32 -15.29 14.47
CA ASP A 40 10.68 -16.72 14.45
C ASP A 40 10.85 -17.26 13.00
N ARG A 41 10.94 -16.37 12.01
CA ARG A 41 10.90 -16.70 10.57
C ARG A 41 12.13 -16.23 9.80
N ASP A 42 12.97 -15.40 10.41
CA ASP A 42 14.19 -14.86 9.79
C ASP A 42 15.35 -15.86 9.71
N GLY A 43 15.16 -17.07 10.28
CA GLY A 43 16.16 -18.14 10.24
C GLY A 43 17.38 -17.88 11.13
N SER A 44 17.38 -16.80 11.91
CA SER A 44 18.39 -16.57 12.93
C SER A 44 18.07 -17.48 14.12
N ASN A 45 18.98 -18.40 14.47
CA ASN A 45 18.89 -19.16 15.72
C ASN A 45 19.17 -18.29 16.96
N ASN A 46 19.06 -16.97 16.84
CA ASN A 46 19.35 -16.02 17.88
C ASN A 46 18.07 -15.25 18.27
N PRO A 47 17.35 -15.71 19.31
CA PRO A 47 16.11 -15.06 19.76
C PRO A 47 16.31 -13.64 20.30
N GLU A 48 17.55 -13.16 20.42
CA GLU A 48 17.89 -11.80 20.85
C GLU A 48 17.97 -10.79 19.69
N LEU A 49 18.06 -11.25 18.43
CA LEU A 49 18.06 -10.36 17.26
C LEU A 49 16.62 -10.15 16.77
N LEU A 50 16.23 -8.88 16.62
CA LEU A 50 14.96 -8.53 15.99
C LEU A 50 15.06 -8.74 14.48
N ALA A 51 13.99 -9.21 13.83
CA ALA A 51 14.02 -9.40 12.38
C ALA A 51 14.25 -8.07 11.65
N HIS A 52 15.07 -8.09 10.60
CA HIS A 52 15.39 -6.93 9.77
C HIS A 52 15.13 -7.22 8.29
N TRP A 53 14.80 -6.20 7.52
CA TRP A 53 14.66 -6.32 6.07
C TRP A 53 16.02 -6.63 5.44
N ASN A 54 16.06 -7.56 4.48
CA ASN A 54 17.29 -7.95 3.77
C ASN A 54 17.78 -6.84 2.84
N LYS A 55 16.84 -6.15 2.19
CA LYS A 55 17.07 -5.00 1.33
C LYS A 55 15.94 -4.02 1.53
N GLU A 56 16.24 -2.73 1.45
CA GLU A 56 15.25 -1.68 1.54
C GLU A 56 15.72 -0.40 0.86
N PHE A 57 14.77 0.38 0.36
CA PHE A 57 14.99 1.78 0.02
C PHE A 57 13.72 2.57 0.28
N THR A 58 13.88 3.84 0.63
CA THR A 58 12.77 4.78 0.86
C THR A 58 13.00 6.01 -0.01
N VAL A 59 11.97 6.43 -0.73
CA VAL A 59 11.95 7.71 -1.45
C VAL A 59 10.87 8.61 -0.88
N SER A 60 11.14 9.91 -0.89
CA SER A 60 10.23 10.93 -0.40
C SER A 60 10.01 12.00 -1.48
N SER A 61 8.76 12.38 -1.69
CA SER A 61 8.43 13.44 -2.65
C SER A 61 8.70 14.83 -2.06
N GLU A 62 8.55 15.85 -2.91
CA GLU A 62 8.48 17.22 -2.41
C GLU A 62 7.26 17.46 -1.52
N ALA A 63 7.37 18.45 -0.63
CA ALA A 63 6.26 18.85 0.22
C ALA A 63 5.08 19.39 -0.63
N PHE A 64 3.87 19.01 -0.24
CA PHE A 64 2.62 19.44 -0.89
C PHE A 64 1.50 19.66 0.13
N THR A 65 0.37 20.17 -0.35
CA THR A 65 -0.87 20.31 0.41
C THR A 65 -1.87 19.31 -0.17
N LEU A 66 -2.62 18.63 0.69
CA LEU A 66 -3.69 17.74 0.23
C LEU A 66 -4.71 18.54 -0.59
N LEU A 67 -5.37 17.88 -1.53
CA LEU A 67 -6.55 18.47 -2.15
C LEU A 67 -7.66 18.58 -1.11
N PRO A 68 -8.44 19.67 -1.11
CA PRO A 68 -9.55 19.83 -0.17
C PRO A 68 -10.57 18.71 -0.36
N ASP A 69 -11.35 18.45 0.68
CA ASP A 69 -12.41 17.44 0.68
C ASP A 69 -13.44 17.75 -0.41
N THR A 70 -13.77 16.74 -1.20
CA THR A 70 -14.72 16.80 -2.31
C THR A 70 -15.59 15.54 -2.32
N ASP A 71 -16.81 15.63 -2.84
CA ASP A 71 -17.74 14.48 -2.88
C ASP A 71 -17.19 13.28 -3.68
N GLU A 72 -16.32 13.54 -4.66
CA GLU A 72 -15.71 12.54 -5.53
C GLU A 72 -14.22 12.84 -5.78
N ILE A 73 -13.45 11.79 -6.10
CA ILE A 73 -12.04 11.93 -6.48
C ILE A 73 -11.96 12.54 -7.89
N PRO A 74 -11.24 13.66 -8.10
CA PRO A 74 -11.09 14.22 -9.44
C PRO A 74 -10.42 13.22 -10.40
N SER A 75 -10.95 13.10 -11.61
CA SER A 75 -10.51 12.10 -12.58
C SER A 75 -9.01 12.18 -12.92
N GLU A 76 -8.43 13.40 -12.94
CA GLU A 76 -7.00 13.59 -13.15
C GLU A 76 -6.16 13.06 -11.99
N VAL A 77 -6.66 13.16 -10.76
CA VAL A 77 -6.00 12.66 -9.55
C VAL A 77 -6.04 11.14 -9.53
N GLN A 78 -7.21 10.54 -9.78
CA GLN A 78 -7.36 9.09 -9.88
C GLN A 78 -6.44 8.52 -10.97
N SER A 79 -6.40 9.16 -12.16
CA SER A 79 -5.52 8.74 -13.25
C SER A 79 -4.04 8.86 -12.89
N ALA A 80 -3.64 9.95 -12.23
CA ALA A 80 -2.26 10.14 -11.78
C ALA A 80 -1.87 9.12 -10.70
N PHE A 81 -2.77 8.82 -9.77
CA PHE A 81 -2.59 7.82 -8.73
C PHE A 81 -2.42 6.42 -9.35
N THR A 82 -3.32 6.02 -10.24
CA THR A 82 -3.25 4.73 -10.95
C THR A 82 -1.94 4.58 -11.72
N ASN A 83 -1.48 5.63 -12.41
CA ASN A 83 -0.19 5.62 -13.11
C ASN A 83 1.01 5.53 -12.16
N MET A 84 0.96 6.22 -11.02
CA MET A 84 2.00 6.13 -10.00
C MET A 84 2.09 4.71 -9.45
N VAL A 85 0.96 4.12 -9.02
CA VAL A 85 0.94 2.76 -8.47
C VAL A 85 1.42 1.74 -9.51
N ALA A 86 1.00 1.86 -10.76
CA ALA A 86 1.47 0.98 -11.84
C ALA A 86 3.00 1.03 -12.05
N GLY A 87 3.63 2.19 -11.78
CA GLY A 87 5.08 2.34 -11.80
C GLY A 87 5.78 1.75 -10.57
N LEU A 88 5.11 1.70 -9.43
CA LEU A 88 5.70 1.31 -8.13
C LEU A 88 5.49 -0.17 -7.78
N ILE A 89 4.38 -0.77 -8.20
CA ILE A 89 3.91 -2.06 -7.69
C ILE A 89 4.57 -3.29 -8.35
N LYS A 90 5.43 -3.07 -9.36
CA LYS A 90 6.11 -4.14 -10.09
C LYS A 90 6.95 -5.01 -9.15
N GLY A 91 6.71 -6.32 -9.20
CA GLY A 91 7.34 -7.29 -8.33
C GLY A 91 6.97 -7.18 -6.84
N ILE A 92 6.09 -6.26 -6.42
CA ILE A 92 5.67 -6.11 -5.02
C ILE A 92 4.63 -7.15 -4.66
N ASP A 93 4.97 -7.99 -3.68
CA ASP A 93 4.10 -9.03 -3.17
C ASP A 93 2.94 -8.44 -2.36
N VAL A 94 3.23 -7.48 -1.49
CA VAL A 94 2.29 -6.90 -0.52
C VAL A 94 2.46 -5.39 -0.50
N LEU A 95 1.39 -4.63 -0.77
CA LEU A 95 1.40 -3.17 -0.74
C LEU A 95 0.51 -2.65 0.40
N PHE A 96 1.12 -1.92 1.32
CA PHE A 96 0.44 -1.08 2.30
C PHE A 96 0.14 0.26 1.63
N CYS A 97 -1.13 0.55 1.37
CA CYS A 97 -1.53 1.75 0.65
C CYS A 97 -2.45 2.62 1.49
N ASP A 98 -2.10 3.89 1.59
CA ASP A 98 -2.92 4.92 2.20
C ASP A 98 -4.17 5.15 1.34
N TYR A 99 -5.36 4.90 1.91
CA TYR A 99 -6.59 4.76 1.14
C TYR A 99 -7.09 6.09 0.56
N ASN A 100 -6.72 7.20 1.19
CA ASN A 100 -7.07 8.58 0.82
C ASN A 100 -5.84 9.42 0.40
N LEU A 101 -4.78 8.77 -0.09
CA LEU A 101 -3.51 9.43 -0.41
C LEU A 101 -3.67 10.73 -1.23
N GLY A 102 -3.20 11.85 -0.67
CA GLY A 102 -3.15 13.13 -1.39
C GLY A 102 -4.46 13.92 -1.44
N VAL A 103 -5.54 13.44 -0.82
CA VAL A 103 -6.84 14.10 -0.72
C VAL A 103 -7.23 14.22 0.76
N GLU A 104 -7.93 15.29 1.13
CA GLU A 104 -8.62 15.37 2.42
C GLU A 104 -9.91 14.54 2.34
N GLY A 105 -10.28 13.83 3.41
CA GLY A 105 -11.48 12.97 3.47
C GLY A 105 -11.21 11.46 3.30
N ASP A 106 -12.26 10.66 3.31
CA ASP A 106 -12.22 9.18 3.26
C ASP A 106 -12.64 8.62 1.90
N LEU A 107 -12.03 9.13 0.83
CA LEU A 107 -12.36 8.70 -0.54
C LEU A 107 -11.59 7.44 -0.97
N PRO A 108 -12.23 6.51 -1.71
CA PRO A 108 -11.68 5.19 -1.97
C PRO A 108 -10.67 5.10 -3.14
N MET A 109 -9.56 5.84 -3.04
CA MET A 109 -8.54 5.99 -4.10
C MET A 109 -7.98 4.65 -4.61
N CYS A 110 -7.84 3.67 -3.71
CA CYS A 110 -7.18 2.41 -4.01
C CYS A 110 -8.06 1.38 -4.75
N ASN A 111 -9.37 1.61 -4.89
CA ASN A 111 -10.28 0.59 -5.41
C ASN A 111 -9.93 0.11 -6.82
N GLU A 112 -9.61 1.03 -7.72
CA GLU A 112 -9.26 0.71 -9.10
C GLU A 112 -7.95 -0.08 -9.20
N VAL A 113 -6.90 0.37 -8.50
CA VAL A 113 -5.59 -0.28 -8.56
C VAL A 113 -5.60 -1.68 -7.96
N MET A 114 -6.45 -1.93 -6.94
CA MET A 114 -6.64 -3.29 -6.39
C MET A 114 -7.20 -4.26 -7.43
N GLU A 115 -8.11 -3.80 -8.30
CA GLU A 115 -8.66 -4.62 -9.38
C GLU A 115 -7.69 -4.80 -10.55
N LEU A 116 -6.82 -3.82 -10.82
CA LEU A 116 -5.81 -3.92 -11.88
C LEU A 116 -4.65 -4.83 -11.47
N HIS A 117 -4.20 -4.76 -10.22
CA HIS A 117 -3.00 -5.45 -9.73
C HIS A 117 -3.34 -6.69 -8.91
N LYS A 118 -4.04 -7.64 -9.53
CA LYS A 118 -4.55 -8.85 -8.87
C LYS A 118 -3.46 -9.76 -8.31
N SER A 119 -2.19 -9.60 -8.66
CA SER A 119 -1.06 -10.40 -8.15
C SER A 119 -0.48 -9.87 -6.82
N THR A 120 -0.81 -8.64 -6.43
CA THR A 120 -0.36 -8.02 -5.18
C THR A 120 -1.45 -8.08 -4.12
N ASP A 121 -1.11 -8.42 -2.88
CA ASP A 121 -2.02 -8.25 -1.74
C ASP A 121 -2.00 -6.80 -1.26
N PHE A 122 -3.14 -6.33 -0.76
CA PHE A 122 -3.30 -4.94 -0.32
C PHE A 122 -3.64 -4.87 1.17
N VAL A 123 -2.94 -3.99 1.87
CA VAL A 123 -3.33 -3.51 3.20
C VAL A 123 -3.66 -2.04 3.08
N LEU A 124 -4.92 -1.69 3.30
CA LEU A 124 -5.44 -0.34 3.18
C LEU A 124 -5.57 0.27 4.56
N PHE A 125 -5.05 1.48 4.75
CA PHE A 125 -5.16 2.22 6.01
C PHE A 125 -5.63 3.65 5.75
N SER A 126 -5.92 4.41 6.81
CA SER A 126 -6.63 5.70 6.72
C SER A 126 -8.04 5.58 6.15
N CYS A 127 -8.75 4.57 6.62
CA CYS A 127 -10.14 4.27 6.25
C CYS A 127 -11.03 4.36 7.49
N ALA A 128 -10.77 5.32 8.38
CA ALA A 128 -11.35 5.38 9.72
C ALA A 128 -12.89 5.48 9.66
N ASP A 129 -13.42 6.25 8.72
CA ASP A 129 -14.87 6.40 8.55
C ASP A 129 -15.51 5.24 7.77
N ILE A 130 -14.72 4.50 6.99
CA ILE A 130 -15.16 3.30 6.25
C ILE A 130 -15.22 2.07 7.16
N VAL A 131 -14.31 1.97 8.13
CA VAL A 131 -14.27 0.92 9.14
C VAL A 131 -15.09 1.30 10.38
N GLY A 132 -15.42 2.59 10.54
CA GLY A 132 -16.38 3.13 11.49
C GLY A 132 -15.88 3.21 12.94
N ASP A 133 -16.47 4.14 13.69
CA ASP A 133 -16.41 4.25 15.15
C ASP A 133 -17.15 3.11 15.89
N ASP A 134 -17.60 2.07 15.17
CA ASP A 134 -18.32 0.94 15.75
C ASP A 134 -17.35 0.04 16.55
N PRO A 135 -17.47 -0.03 17.89
CA PRO A 135 -16.60 -0.84 18.73
C PRO A 135 -16.77 -2.36 18.50
N SER A 136 -17.75 -2.79 17.70
CA SER A 136 -17.93 -4.18 17.28
C SER A 136 -17.16 -4.54 16.01
N VAL A 137 -16.68 -3.56 15.24
CA VAL A 137 -15.81 -3.76 14.08
C VAL A 137 -14.36 -3.80 14.57
N GLN A 138 -13.71 -4.97 14.48
CA GLN A 138 -12.34 -5.07 14.97
C GLN A 138 -11.39 -4.17 14.14
N PRO A 139 -10.38 -3.54 14.77
CA PRO A 139 -9.41 -2.61 14.15
C PRO A 139 -8.68 -3.07 12.88
N TYR A 140 -8.76 -4.35 12.55
CA TYR A 140 -8.10 -5.01 11.42
C TYR A 140 -9.08 -5.86 10.59
N MET A 141 -10.39 -5.68 10.78
CA MET A 141 -11.43 -6.46 10.10
C MET A 141 -12.07 -5.64 8.98
N VAL A 142 -11.58 -5.85 7.74
CA VAL A 142 -12.28 -6.75 6.80
C VAL A 142 -11.24 -7.40 5.90
N SER A 143 -11.20 -8.75 5.88
CA SER A 143 -10.37 -9.51 4.95
C SER A 143 -11.22 -9.97 3.78
N TYR A 144 -11.13 -9.28 2.65
CA TYR A 144 -11.74 -9.76 1.42
C TYR A 144 -10.73 -10.61 0.65
N ALA A 145 -11.22 -11.73 0.13
CA ALA A 145 -10.48 -12.57 -0.78
C ALA A 145 -11.15 -12.44 -2.15
N ALA A 146 -10.48 -11.80 -3.11
CA ALA A 146 -10.97 -11.68 -4.48
C ALA A 146 -10.26 -12.72 -5.35
N PRO A 147 -10.95 -13.42 -6.28
CA PRO A 147 -10.28 -14.32 -7.20
C PRO A 147 -9.29 -13.53 -8.07
N ARG A 148 -8.04 -13.98 -8.11
CA ARG A 148 -7.01 -13.35 -8.93
C ARG A 148 -7.23 -13.58 -10.43
N TYR A 149 -7.85 -14.69 -10.80
CA TYR A 149 -8.11 -15.09 -12.19
C TYR A 149 -9.62 -15.19 -12.48
N LYS A 150 -10.00 -14.93 -13.72
CA LYS A 150 -11.41 -15.00 -14.17
C LYS A 150 -11.92 -16.44 -14.38
N THR A 151 -11.04 -17.44 -14.56
CA THR A 151 -11.40 -18.84 -14.85
C THR A 151 -10.23 -19.81 -14.60
N GLY A 152 -10.47 -20.97 -13.99
CA GLY A 152 -9.49 -22.09 -13.91
C GLY A 152 -9.25 -22.66 -12.50
N ALA A 153 -8.92 -23.96 -12.43
CA ALA A 153 -9.06 -24.89 -11.30
C ALA A 153 -8.19 -24.67 -10.03
N GLN A 154 -7.62 -23.48 -9.84
CA GLN A 154 -6.93 -23.10 -8.59
C GLN A 154 -7.43 -21.73 -8.13
N VAL A 155 -8.00 -21.71 -6.92
CA VAL A 155 -8.57 -20.52 -6.30
C VAL A 155 -7.44 -19.71 -5.66
N SER A 156 -6.55 -19.14 -6.47
CA SER A 156 -5.56 -18.19 -5.97
C SER A 156 -6.29 -16.87 -5.66
N MET A 157 -6.25 -16.47 -4.39
CA MET A 157 -7.00 -15.32 -3.87
C MET A 157 -6.09 -14.13 -3.61
N GLN A 158 -6.57 -12.93 -3.96
CA GLN A 158 -6.01 -11.65 -3.54
C GLN A 158 -6.59 -11.28 -2.18
N HIS A 159 -5.72 -11.10 -1.19
CA HIS A 159 -6.09 -10.62 0.13
C HIS A 159 -6.13 -9.10 0.14
N ARG A 160 -7.21 -8.56 0.68
CA ARG A 160 -7.40 -7.14 0.93
C ARG A 160 -7.75 -6.98 2.40
N ILE A 161 -6.93 -6.25 3.15
CA ILE A 161 -7.10 -6.01 4.58
C ILE A 161 -7.31 -4.52 4.79
N TYR A 162 -8.40 -4.13 5.45
CA TYR A 162 -8.58 -2.78 5.98
C TYR A 162 -7.99 -2.71 7.40
N CYS A 163 -7.13 -1.74 7.63
CA CYS A 163 -6.26 -1.64 8.81
C CYS A 163 -6.31 -0.22 9.38
N LYS A 164 -6.50 -0.08 10.69
CA LYS A 164 -6.30 1.21 11.36
C LYS A 164 -4.84 1.67 11.29
N THR A 165 -4.62 2.98 11.32
CA THR A 165 -3.27 3.58 11.34
C THR A 165 -2.69 3.56 12.75
N GLU A 166 -2.53 2.37 13.32
CA GLU A 166 -1.91 2.16 14.64
C GLU A 166 -0.97 0.95 14.62
N ALA A 167 0.07 0.99 15.46
CA ALA A 167 1.12 -0.02 15.47
C ALA A 167 0.59 -1.45 15.67
N PHE A 168 -0.41 -1.64 16.54
CA PHE A 168 -1.02 -2.95 16.77
C PHE A 168 -1.72 -3.49 15.52
N ALA A 169 -2.51 -2.65 14.83
CA ALA A 169 -3.23 -3.03 13.62
C ALA A 169 -2.26 -3.37 12.47
N PHE A 170 -1.17 -2.63 12.31
CA PHE A 170 -0.11 -2.94 11.35
C PHE A 170 0.56 -4.30 11.63
N CYS A 171 0.87 -4.58 12.91
CA CYS A 171 1.41 -5.88 13.32
C CYS A 171 0.45 -7.03 12.95
N GLN A 172 -0.84 -6.87 13.25
CA GLN A 172 -1.85 -7.87 12.91
C GLN A 172 -1.99 -8.05 11.40
N SER A 173 -1.98 -6.96 10.63
CA SER A 173 -2.12 -6.99 9.16
C SER A 173 -0.96 -7.73 8.48
N ILE A 174 0.30 -7.43 8.85
CA ILE A 174 1.46 -8.15 8.32
C ILE A 174 1.38 -9.63 8.70
N ASN A 175 1.07 -9.95 9.96
CA ASN A 175 0.99 -11.33 10.40
C ASN A 175 -0.14 -12.10 9.68
N ALA A 176 -1.31 -11.48 9.50
CA ALA A 176 -2.44 -12.06 8.79
C ALA A 176 -2.06 -12.43 7.36
N ILE A 177 -1.42 -11.53 6.61
CA ILE A 177 -0.96 -11.81 5.24
C ILE A 177 0.05 -12.95 5.22
N VAL A 178 1.05 -12.93 6.10
CA VAL A 178 2.07 -13.99 6.13
C VAL A 178 1.44 -15.35 6.46
N VAL A 179 0.48 -15.39 7.38
CA VAL A 179 -0.24 -16.62 7.74
C VAL A 179 -1.14 -17.09 6.60
N GLN A 180 -1.89 -16.21 5.94
CA GLN A 180 -2.75 -16.60 4.82
C GLN A 180 -1.94 -17.14 3.64
N ARG A 181 -0.86 -16.45 3.25
CA ARG A 181 0.03 -16.96 2.20
C ARG A 181 0.67 -18.31 2.55
N LYS A 182 1.00 -18.55 3.82
CA LYS A 182 1.47 -19.87 4.26
C LYS A 182 0.39 -20.94 4.05
N LYS A 183 -0.88 -20.62 4.30
CA LYS A 183 -2.00 -21.54 4.03
C LYS A 183 -2.21 -21.74 2.53
N ASP A 184 -2.16 -20.68 1.73
CA ASP A 184 -2.29 -20.76 0.27
C ASP A 184 -1.22 -21.65 -0.35
N ASN A 185 0.02 -21.52 0.13
CA ASN A 185 1.13 -22.37 -0.29
C ASN A 185 0.88 -23.85 -0.01
N LEU A 186 0.15 -24.20 1.05
CA LEU A 186 -0.18 -25.59 1.39
C LEU A 186 -1.31 -26.16 0.54
N ILE A 187 -2.23 -25.32 0.07
CA ILE A 187 -3.40 -25.74 -0.71
C ILE A 187 -3.20 -25.58 -2.23
N GLY A 188 -2.00 -25.19 -2.67
CA GLY A 188 -1.67 -25.01 -4.08
C GLY A 188 -2.18 -23.72 -4.71
N GLY A 189 -2.45 -22.67 -3.92
CA GLY A 189 -2.77 -21.31 -4.40
C GLY A 189 -1.52 -20.45 -4.63
N HIS A 190 -0.40 -21.07 -5.02
CA HIS A 190 0.92 -20.44 -4.98
C HIS A 190 1.19 -19.59 -6.24
N ILE A 191 1.02 -18.27 -6.12
CA ILE A 191 1.24 -17.30 -7.21
C ILE A 191 2.64 -17.41 -7.83
N ARG A 192 3.69 -17.62 -7.01
CA ARG A 192 5.08 -17.70 -7.53
C ARG A 192 5.37 -18.93 -8.42
N THR A 193 4.55 -19.98 -8.41
CA THR A 193 4.77 -21.13 -9.30
C THR A 193 3.91 -21.07 -10.55
N ASP A 194 2.80 -20.32 -10.51
CA ASP A 194 1.80 -20.30 -11.58
C ASP A 194 1.98 -19.11 -12.54
N LEU A 195 2.67 -18.05 -12.10
CA LEU A 195 3.07 -16.89 -12.91
C LEU A 195 4.60 -16.74 -12.89
N ASP A 196 5.30 -17.63 -13.59
CA ASP A 196 6.75 -17.53 -13.85
C ASP A 196 7.24 -16.10 -14.21
N PRO A 197 6.49 -15.27 -14.98
CA PRO A 197 6.93 -13.91 -15.30
C PRO A 197 6.97 -12.95 -14.10
N TYR A 198 6.12 -13.16 -13.10
CA TYR A 198 5.89 -12.19 -12.01
C TYR A 198 6.95 -12.30 -10.90
N VAL A 199 7.44 -13.50 -10.63
CA VAL A 199 8.52 -13.73 -9.64
C VAL A 199 9.84 -13.14 -10.12
N ALA A 200 10.05 -13.18 -11.44
CA ALA A 200 11.22 -12.61 -12.08
C ALA A 200 11.12 -11.10 -12.30
N GLU A 201 9.95 -10.47 -12.08
CA GLU A 201 9.82 -9.03 -12.25
C GLU A 201 10.64 -8.31 -11.16
N SER A 202 11.58 -7.50 -11.63
CA SER A 202 12.43 -6.70 -10.75
C SER A 202 11.58 -5.61 -10.12
N VAL A 203 11.84 -5.36 -8.83
CA VAL A 203 11.24 -4.21 -8.15
C VAL A 203 11.72 -2.94 -8.86
N VAL A 204 10.86 -1.93 -8.86
CA VAL A 204 11.22 -0.58 -9.29
C VAL A 204 12.50 -0.10 -8.59
N ASP A 205 13.39 0.56 -9.31
CA ASP A 205 14.57 1.19 -8.71
C ASP A 205 14.21 2.51 -8.02
N GLU A 206 15.11 2.97 -7.16
CA GLU A 206 14.92 4.19 -6.36
C GLU A 206 14.64 5.44 -7.23
N GLY A 207 15.33 5.58 -8.37
CA GLY A 207 15.17 6.74 -9.25
C GLY A 207 13.82 6.75 -9.95
N ALA A 208 13.39 5.61 -10.48
CA ALA A 208 12.07 5.45 -11.07
C ALA A 208 10.94 5.63 -10.04
N ALA A 209 11.13 5.12 -8.81
CA ALA A 209 10.17 5.30 -7.73
C ALA A 209 10.02 6.78 -7.34
N LYS A 210 11.15 7.50 -7.20
CA LYS A 210 11.16 8.94 -6.94
C LYS A 210 10.43 9.72 -8.02
N GLN A 211 10.71 9.40 -9.29
CA GLN A 211 10.03 10.05 -10.42
C GLN A 211 8.52 9.80 -10.41
N ALA A 212 8.07 8.59 -10.07
CA ALA A 212 6.66 8.25 -10.02
C ALA A 212 5.91 9.07 -8.96
N ILE A 213 6.45 9.16 -7.73
CA ILE A 213 5.81 9.93 -6.66
C ILE A 213 5.86 11.44 -6.91
N ASP A 214 6.93 11.95 -7.53
CA ASP A 214 7.04 13.37 -7.86
C ASP A 214 6.02 13.80 -8.91
N ARG A 215 5.82 13.00 -9.97
CA ARG A 215 4.82 13.29 -11.00
C ARG A 215 3.40 13.37 -10.43
N PHE A 216 3.07 12.49 -9.47
CA PHE A 216 1.79 12.57 -8.78
C PHE A 216 1.68 13.86 -7.94
N VAL A 217 2.73 14.22 -7.19
CA VAL A 217 2.76 15.46 -6.43
C VAL A 217 2.66 16.70 -7.31
N GLU A 218 3.33 16.73 -8.47
CA GLU A 218 3.21 17.81 -9.45
C GLU A 218 1.75 17.99 -9.91
N MET A 219 1.05 16.88 -10.19
CA MET A 219 -0.37 16.90 -10.52
C MET A 219 -1.22 17.50 -9.39
N VAL A 220 -1.01 17.04 -8.15
CA VAL A 220 -1.73 17.55 -6.97
C VAL A 220 -1.46 19.03 -6.73
N LYS A 221 -0.21 19.47 -6.89
CA LYS A 221 0.18 20.90 -6.77
C LYS A 221 -0.49 21.75 -7.84
N ARG A 222 -0.53 21.28 -9.09
CA ARG A 222 -1.19 21.98 -10.21
C ARG A 222 -2.67 22.22 -9.90
N LEU A 223 -3.39 21.17 -9.51
CA LEU A 223 -4.82 21.28 -9.18
C LEU A 223 -5.08 22.19 -7.98
N ASN A 224 -4.24 22.14 -6.94
CA ASN A 224 -4.31 23.09 -5.83
C ASN A 224 -4.11 24.55 -6.27
N GLY A 225 -3.25 24.79 -7.26
CA GLY A 225 -3.07 26.11 -7.87
C GLY A 225 -4.32 26.58 -8.60
N ASP A 226 -4.94 25.69 -9.38
CA ASP A 226 -6.16 25.98 -10.14
C ASP A 226 -7.34 26.30 -9.21
N ILE A 227 -7.54 25.50 -8.14
CA ILE A 227 -8.58 25.74 -7.13
C ILE A 227 -8.40 27.10 -6.45
N LYS A 228 -7.17 27.45 -6.05
CA LYS A 228 -6.87 28.74 -5.41
C LYS A 228 -7.12 29.92 -6.36
N THR A 229 -6.86 29.74 -7.65
CA THR A 229 -7.08 30.78 -8.67
C THR A 229 -8.57 31.01 -8.92
N LEU A 230 -9.37 29.94 -8.92
CA LEU A 230 -10.84 30.01 -9.05
C LEU A 230 -11.51 30.67 -7.83
N ALA A 231 -10.93 30.51 -6.64
CA ALA A 231 -11.44 31.10 -5.40
C ALA A 231 -11.08 32.59 -5.20
N ALA A 232 -10.18 33.15 -6.01
CA ALA A 232 -9.80 34.55 -5.91
C ALA A 232 -10.93 35.45 -6.48
N PRO A 233 -11.40 36.48 -5.76
CA PRO A 233 -12.35 37.44 -6.32
C PRO A 233 -11.74 38.07 -7.58
N GLN A 234 -12.51 38.12 -8.67
CA GLN A 234 -12.12 38.94 -9.82
C GLN A 234 -12.01 40.39 -9.33
N ALA A 235 -10.78 40.89 -9.23
CA ALA A 235 -10.52 42.29 -8.95
C ALA A 235 -11.23 43.11 -10.04
N SER A 236 -12.33 43.76 -9.63
CA SER A 236 -13.12 44.67 -10.44
C SER A 236 -12.54 46.07 -10.34
#